data_AF-A0A2V5Z320-F1
#
_entry.id   AF-A0A2V5Z320-F1
#
_cell.length_a   1.000
_cell.length_b   1.000
_cell.length_c   1.000
_cell.angle_alpha   90.00
_cell.angle_beta   90.00
_cell.angle_gamma   90.00
#
_symmetry.space_group_name_H-M   'P 1'
#
loop_
_entity.id
_entity.type
_entity.pdbx_description
1 polymer ?
#
loop_
_entity_poly.entity_id
_entity_poly.type
_entity_poly.pdbx_seq_one_letter_code
_entity_poly.pdbx_strand_id
1 'polypeptide(L)'
;MKTITLKPFALCFVIVGLGQIAFAQSDLKLPDVSQAAEVKQRIALTDITVNYHRPLVNGRKIWGGLVPYGKVWRAGANENTTIEFSDDVSVEGKPLAKGLYGLHLIPNQDSCTVIFSKTNTAWGSYSYDQKDDALRVDVKPKPLAENDEALEFEFENLKPTSTAVTL
;
A
#
# COMPACT_ATOMS: atom_id res chain seq x y z
N MET A 1 79.19 14.58 -43.98
CA MET A 1 78.72 15.63 -44.91
C MET A 1 77.20 15.76 -44.78
N LYS A 2 76.70 17.00 -44.80
CA LYS A 2 75.30 17.48 -44.94
C LYS A 2 74.45 17.67 -43.66
N THR A 3 74.56 18.90 -43.15
CA THR A 3 73.55 19.94 -42.83
C THR A 3 72.15 19.64 -42.25
N ILE A 4 71.81 20.53 -41.30
CA ILE A 4 70.63 20.82 -40.45
C ILE A 4 69.33 21.17 -41.20
N THR A 5 68.15 20.92 -40.58
CA THR A 5 67.00 21.86 -40.60
C THR A 5 66.12 21.76 -39.32
N LEU A 6 65.92 22.86 -38.60
CA LEU A 6 64.93 23.04 -37.51
C LEU A 6 63.52 23.34 -38.07
N LYS A 7 62.47 22.97 -37.33
CA LYS A 7 61.17 23.68 -37.38
C LYS A 7 60.72 24.07 -35.96
N PRO A 8 60.49 25.36 -35.68
CA PRO A 8 59.75 25.80 -34.49
C PRO A 8 58.26 25.79 -34.82
N PHE A 9 57.39 25.32 -33.93
CA PHE A 9 56.00 25.74 -33.99
C PHE A 9 55.29 25.68 -32.64
N ALA A 10 55.08 26.88 -32.11
CA ALA A 10 53.91 27.37 -31.38
C ALA A 10 53.36 26.55 -30.20
N LEU A 11 53.73 27.02 -29.02
CA LEU A 11 52.88 27.10 -27.83
C LEU A 11 51.52 27.73 -28.20
N CYS A 12 50.41 27.01 -28.00
CA CYS A 12 49.05 27.56 -28.13
C CYS A 12 48.33 27.49 -26.78
N PHE A 13 47.83 28.65 -26.38
CA PHE A 13 47.14 28.97 -25.13
C PHE A 13 45.70 28.43 -25.14
N VAL A 14 45.28 27.88 -24.00
CA VAL A 14 43.94 27.98 -23.36
C VAL A 14 42.68 27.78 -24.23
N ILE A 15 41.94 26.70 -23.95
CA ILE A 15 40.46 26.70 -24.05
C ILE A 15 39.88 26.17 -22.73
N VAL A 16 39.56 27.14 -21.87
CA VAL A 16 38.30 27.31 -21.12
C VAL A 16 37.48 26.03 -20.88
N GLY A 17 37.34 25.68 -19.60
CA GLY A 17 36.52 24.57 -19.12
C GLY A 17 35.11 24.59 -19.70
N LEU A 18 34.78 23.50 -20.38
CA LEU A 18 33.41 23.16 -20.75
C LEU A 18 32.60 22.94 -19.48
N GLY A 19 31.68 23.88 -19.22
CA GLY A 19 30.70 23.78 -18.16
C GLY A 19 29.92 22.48 -18.26
N GLN A 20 29.99 21.67 -17.21
CA GLN A 20 29.05 20.59 -16.99
C GLN A 20 27.73 21.20 -16.52
N ILE A 21 26.83 21.50 -17.45
CA ILE A 21 25.43 21.70 -17.11
C ILE A 21 24.86 20.30 -16.91
N ALA A 22 24.96 19.78 -15.70
CA ALA A 22 24.23 18.59 -15.29
C ALA A 22 22.74 18.94 -15.31
N PHE A 23 22.03 18.51 -16.34
CA PHE A 23 20.58 18.46 -16.32
C PHE A 23 20.17 17.43 -15.27
N ALA A 24 19.87 17.88 -14.06
CA ALA A 24 19.08 17.09 -13.13
C ALA A 24 17.65 17.04 -13.69
N GLN A 25 17.38 16.10 -14.61
CA GLN A 25 16.01 15.72 -14.91
C GLN A 25 15.47 15.08 -13.63
N SER A 26 14.68 15.85 -12.88
CA SER A 26 13.82 15.29 -11.85
C SER A 26 12.77 14.48 -12.60
N ASP A 27 12.81 13.15 -12.50
CA ASP A 27 11.70 12.31 -12.95
C ASP A 27 10.45 12.78 -12.21
N LEU A 28 9.57 13.49 -12.94
CA LEU A 28 8.32 13.99 -12.38
C LEU A 28 7.43 12.79 -12.10
N LYS A 29 7.42 12.34 -10.84
CA LYS A 29 6.52 11.28 -10.39
C LYS A 29 5.09 11.82 -10.41
N LEU A 30 4.30 11.35 -11.38
CA LEU A 30 2.89 11.66 -11.46
C LEU A 30 2.15 11.03 -10.27
N PRO A 31 1.07 11.67 -9.77
CA PRO A 31 0.27 11.10 -8.69
C PRO A 31 -0.45 9.83 -9.16
N ASP A 32 -0.48 8.81 -8.31
CA ASP A 32 -1.26 7.59 -8.56
C ASP A 32 -2.76 7.89 -8.58
N VAL A 33 -3.54 7.19 -9.42
CA VAL A 33 -5.01 7.37 -9.44
C VAL A 33 -5.62 7.02 -8.08
N SER A 34 -5.04 6.04 -7.39
CA SER A 34 -5.38 5.69 -6.01
C SER A 34 -4.19 5.98 -5.11
N GLN A 35 -4.31 7.07 -4.37
CA GLN A 35 -3.26 7.57 -3.47
C GLN A 35 -3.03 6.58 -2.32
N ALA A 36 -1.77 6.45 -1.90
CA ALA A 36 -1.41 5.70 -0.71
C ALA A 36 -1.91 6.42 0.55
N ALA A 37 -2.31 5.66 1.56
CA ALA A 37 -2.73 6.14 2.86
C ALA A 37 -2.32 5.14 3.95
N GLU A 38 -2.09 5.69 5.15
CA GLU A 38 -1.79 4.94 6.35
C GLU A 38 -2.68 5.44 7.49
N VAL A 39 -3.23 4.52 8.28
CA VAL A 39 -3.84 4.85 9.57
C VAL A 39 -3.16 4.02 10.65
N LYS A 40 -2.80 4.66 11.75
CA LYS A 40 -2.12 4.02 12.88
C LYS A 40 -2.79 4.41 14.18
N GLN A 41 -3.03 3.42 15.03
CA GLN A 41 -3.58 3.62 16.36
C GLN A 41 -2.87 2.72 17.37
N ARG A 42 -2.48 3.30 18.50
CA ARG A 42 -2.05 2.53 19.67
C ARG A 42 -3.26 2.19 20.54
N ILE A 43 -3.43 0.91 20.87
CA ILE A 43 -4.44 0.39 21.81
C ILE A 43 -3.71 -0.35 22.92
N ALA A 44 -3.91 0.08 24.17
CA ALA A 44 -3.04 -0.31 25.28
C ALA A 44 -1.55 -0.09 24.93
N LEU A 45 -0.78 -1.16 24.77
CA LEU A 45 0.64 -1.11 24.38
C LEU A 45 0.88 -1.47 22.91
N THR A 46 -0.15 -1.97 22.21
CA THR A 46 -0.04 -2.50 20.85
C THR A 46 -0.29 -1.42 19.82
N ASP A 47 0.66 -1.25 18.90
CA ASP A 47 0.47 -0.47 17.68
C ASP A 47 -0.23 -1.32 16.63
N ILE A 48 -1.28 -0.76 16.05
CA ILE A 48 -2.00 -1.31 14.91
C ILE A 48 -1.86 -0.33 13.75
N THR A 49 -1.32 -0.78 12.63
CA THR A 49 -1.10 0.05 11.43
C THR A 49 -1.79 -0.60 10.23
N VAL A 50 -2.57 0.18 9.48
CA VAL A 50 -3.15 -0.25 8.20
C VAL A 50 -2.57 0.62 7.09
N ASN A 51 -1.93 -0.04 6.11
CA ASN A 51 -1.33 0.58 4.94
C ASN A 51 -2.10 0.16 3.68
N TYR A 52 -2.60 1.12 2.91
CA TYR A 52 -3.52 0.86 1.82
C TYR A 52 -3.47 1.94 0.73
N HIS A 53 -4.09 1.67 -0.41
CA HIS A 53 -4.37 2.67 -1.44
C HIS A 53 -5.86 2.92 -1.54
N ARG A 54 -6.26 4.19 -1.68
CA ARG A 54 -7.66 4.66 -1.65
C ARG A 54 -8.27 4.70 -3.06
N PRO A 55 -9.00 3.67 -3.52
CA PRO A 55 -9.84 3.81 -4.72
C PRO A 55 -11.01 4.75 -4.46
N LEU A 56 -11.41 5.48 -5.51
CA LEU A 56 -12.62 6.30 -5.51
C LEU A 56 -13.81 5.52 -6.05
N VAL A 57 -15.05 5.84 -5.67
CA VAL A 57 -16.25 5.18 -6.20
C VAL A 57 -16.47 5.56 -7.66
N ASN A 58 -16.32 6.84 -8.01
CA ASN A 58 -16.47 7.40 -9.36
C ASN A 58 -17.79 7.00 -10.02
N GLY A 59 -18.89 7.01 -9.27
CA GLY A 59 -20.23 6.65 -9.77
C GLY A 59 -20.42 5.18 -10.14
N ARG A 60 -19.46 4.30 -9.81
CA ARG A 60 -19.52 2.86 -10.13
C ARG A 60 -20.28 2.09 -9.05
N LYS A 61 -20.96 1.03 -9.46
CA LYS A 61 -21.49 0.04 -8.51
C LYS A 61 -20.33 -0.76 -7.91
N ILE A 62 -20.09 -0.59 -6.61
CA ILE A 62 -18.99 -1.26 -5.90
C ILE A 62 -19.34 -2.71 -5.58
N TRP A 63 -20.24 -2.94 -4.64
CA TRP A 63 -20.59 -4.27 -4.16
C TRP A 63 -21.46 -5.04 -5.18
N GLY A 64 -21.04 -6.26 -5.52
CA GLY A 64 -21.65 -7.04 -6.59
C GLY A 64 -21.45 -6.45 -7.99
N GLY A 65 -20.54 -5.48 -8.14
CA GLY A 65 -20.13 -4.86 -9.40
C GLY A 65 -18.61 -4.90 -9.51
N LEU A 66 -17.94 -3.78 -9.24
CA LEU A 66 -16.48 -3.67 -9.24
C LEU A 66 -15.80 -4.64 -8.26
N VAL A 67 -16.44 -4.87 -7.10
CA VAL A 67 -16.07 -5.88 -6.12
C VAL A 67 -17.15 -6.97 -6.14
N PRO A 68 -16.92 -8.10 -6.83
CA PRO A 68 -17.89 -9.17 -6.91
C PRO A 68 -18.08 -9.88 -5.57
N TYR A 69 -19.30 -10.29 -5.27
CA TYR A 69 -19.56 -11.13 -4.10
C TYR A 69 -18.93 -12.52 -4.25
N GLY A 70 -18.52 -13.11 -3.12
CA GLY A 70 -17.91 -14.44 -3.06
C GLY A 70 -16.51 -14.52 -3.68
N LYS A 71 -15.88 -13.38 -3.98
CA LYS A 71 -14.52 -13.28 -4.53
C LYS A 71 -13.61 -12.54 -3.57
N VAL A 72 -12.35 -12.97 -3.53
CA VAL A 72 -11.31 -12.33 -2.73
C VAL A 72 -10.99 -10.97 -3.32
N TRP A 73 -10.94 -9.97 -2.45
CA TRP A 73 -10.59 -8.60 -2.78
C TRP A 73 -9.60 -8.06 -1.75
N ARG A 74 -8.62 -7.28 -2.19
CA ARG A 74 -7.53 -6.75 -1.35
C ARG A 74 -7.90 -5.59 -0.42
N ALA A 75 -9.19 -5.25 -0.33
CA ALA A 75 -9.65 -4.12 0.46
C ALA A 75 -8.92 -2.80 0.13
N GLY A 76 -8.70 -2.52 -1.15
CA GLY A 76 -7.87 -1.40 -1.61
C GLY A 76 -7.59 -1.41 -3.12
N ALA A 77 -6.67 -0.55 -3.54
CA ALA A 77 -6.15 -0.43 -4.92
C ALA A 77 -4.65 -0.79 -4.99
N ASN A 78 -4.08 -0.91 -6.20
CA ASN A 78 -2.65 -1.22 -6.43
C ASN A 78 -2.13 -2.46 -5.67
N GLU A 79 -1.11 -2.29 -4.82
CA GLU A 79 -0.58 -3.28 -3.86
C GLU A 79 -1.65 -3.76 -2.88
N ASN A 80 -1.44 -4.92 -2.25
CA ASN A 80 -2.39 -5.41 -1.27
C ASN A 80 -2.38 -4.52 -0.02
N THR A 81 -3.56 -4.23 0.51
CA THR A 81 -3.68 -3.60 1.82
C THR A 81 -2.99 -4.49 2.85
N THR A 82 -2.24 -3.88 3.76
CA THR A 82 -1.59 -4.59 4.85
C THR A 82 -2.07 -4.08 6.20
N ILE A 83 -2.05 -4.98 7.17
CA ILE A 83 -2.30 -4.67 8.57
C ILE A 83 -1.19 -5.26 9.43
N GLU A 84 -0.62 -4.43 10.30
CA GLU A 84 0.48 -4.79 11.19
C GLU A 84 0.05 -4.68 12.65
N PHE A 85 0.48 -5.66 13.45
CA PHE A 85 0.33 -5.67 14.90
C PHE A 85 1.70 -5.80 15.56
N SER A 86 2.03 -4.89 16.50
CA SER A 86 3.30 -4.94 17.23
C SER A 86 3.39 -6.07 18.26
N ASP A 87 2.25 -6.58 18.71
CA ASP A 87 2.11 -7.63 19.72
C ASP A 87 1.05 -8.65 19.29
N ASP A 88 1.02 -9.81 19.96
CA ASP A 88 -0.02 -10.81 19.73
C ASP A 88 -1.39 -10.23 20.12
N VAL A 89 -2.39 -10.46 19.27
CA VAL A 89 -3.74 -9.89 19.43
C VAL A 89 -4.81 -10.99 19.37
N SER A 90 -6.04 -10.59 19.68
CA SER A 90 -7.23 -11.39 19.39
C SER A 90 -8.12 -10.61 18.44
N VAL A 91 -8.49 -11.23 17.31
CA VAL A 91 -9.39 -10.67 16.30
C VAL A 91 -10.66 -11.50 16.29
N GLU A 92 -11.81 -10.87 16.56
CA GLU A 92 -13.10 -11.57 16.71
C GLU A 92 -13.02 -12.78 17.66
N GLY A 93 -12.28 -12.63 18.76
CA GLY A 93 -12.08 -13.68 19.78
C GLY A 93 -11.08 -14.78 19.41
N LYS A 94 -10.48 -14.74 18.21
CA LYS A 94 -9.49 -15.71 17.75
C LYS A 94 -8.07 -15.15 17.88
N PRO A 95 -7.09 -15.94 18.37
CA PRO A 95 -5.73 -15.48 18.50
C PRO A 95 -5.07 -15.25 17.14
N LEU A 96 -4.28 -14.18 17.04
CA LEU A 96 -3.41 -13.87 15.92
C LEU A 96 -2.06 -13.41 16.47
N ALA A 97 -0.98 -14.03 16.03
CA ALA A 97 0.35 -13.62 16.45
C ALA A 97 0.67 -12.20 15.94
N LYS A 98 1.66 -11.55 16.55
CA LYS A 98 2.21 -10.30 16.03
C LYS A 98 2.78 -10.49 14.63
N GLY A 99 2.70 -9.44 13.82
CA GLY A 99 3.29 -9.45 12.49
C GLY A 99 2.54 -8.57 11.49
N LEU A 100 3.06 -8.58 10.27
CA LEU A 100 2.51 -7.90 9.11
C LEU A 100 1.73 -8.89 8.25
N TYR A 101 0.48 -8.56 7.93
CA TYR A 101 -0.41 -9.42 7.17
C TYR A 101 -0.96 -8.69 5.95
N GLY A 102 -1.10 -9.41 4.84
CA GLY A 102 -1.93 -8.97 3.71
C GLY A 102 -3.40 -9.09 4.10
N LEU A 103 -4.13 -7.99 4.01
CA LEU A 103 -5.55 -7.93 4.33
C LEU A 103 -6.38 -8.21 3.08
N HIS A 104 -7.25 -9.20 3.17
CA HIS A 104 -8.22 -9.50 2.13
C HIS A 104 -9.63 -9.64 2.70
N LEU A 105 -10.61 -9.37 1.87
CA LEU A 105 -12.03 -9.51 2.16
C LEU A 105 -12.69 -10.41 1.12
N ILE A 106 -13.64 -11.23 1.57
CA ILE A 106 -14.62 -11.89 0.70
C ILE A 106 -15.99 -11.34 1.08
N PRO A 107 -16.47 -10.30 0.38
CA PRO A 107 -17.80 -9.78 0.64
C PRO A 107 -18.85 -10.77 0.14
N ASN A 108 -19.91 -10.93 0.94
CA ASN A 108 -21.16 -11.58 0.55
C ASN A 108 -22.31 -10.58 0.75
N GLN A 109 -23.55 -11.03 0.54
CA GLN A 109 -24.72 -10.15 0.69
C GLN A 109 -24.91 -9.66 2.13
N ASP A 110 -24.81 -10.56 3.11
CA ASP A 110 -25.09 -10.26 4.53
C ASP A 110 -23.91 -10.53 5.47
N SER A 111 -22.78 -10.96 4.93
CA SER A 111 -21.57 -11.29 5.68
C SER A 111 -20.32 -10.88 4.90
N CYS A 112 -19.20 -10.73 5.59
CA CYS A 112 -17.90 -10.53 4.98
C CYS A 112 -16.87 -11.40 5.70
N THR A 113 -16.10 -12.18 4.96
CA THR A 113 -14.95 -12.89 5.54
C THR A 113 -13.74 -11.98 5.46
N VAL A 114 -13.17 -11.64 6.60
CA VAL A 114 -11.88 -10.93 6.73
C VAL A 114 -10.76 -11.94 6.84
N ILE A 115 -9.70 -11.72 6.09
CA ILE A 115 -8.59 -12.66 5.92
C ILE A 115 -7.28 -11.93 6.20
N PHE A 116 -6.47 -12.53 7.06
CA PHE A 116 -5.10 -12.11 7.36
C PHE A 116 -4.14 -13.10 6.71
N SER A 117 -3.60 -12.76 5.55
CA SER A 117 -2.65 -13.59 4.81
C SER A 117 -1.21 -13.30 5.23
N LYS A 118 -0.37 -14.33 5.30
CA LYS A 118 1.09 -14.17 5.50
C LYS A 118 1.77 -13.55 4.27
N THR A 119 1.11 -13.57 3.11
CA THR A 119 1.59 -12.92 1.89
C THR A 119 1.18 -11.44 1.90
N ASN A 120 2.14 -10.55 2.10
CA ASN A 120 1.92 -9.11 2.37
C ASN A 120 2.66 -8.17 1.39
N THR A 121 3.21 -8.70 0.29
CA THR A 121 3.97 -7.94 -0.73
C THR A 121 3.40 -8.12 -2.14
N ALA A 122 2.11 -8.45 -2.25
CA ALA A 122 1.47 -8.82 -3.50
C ALA A 122 0.86 -7.61 -4.21
N TRP A 123 0.90 -7.59 -5.54
CA TRP A 123 0.03 -6.70 -6.31
C TRP A 123 -1.37 -7.30 -6.39
N GLY A 124 -2.39 -6.55 -5.95
CA GLY A 124 -3.75 -7.02 -6.10
C GLY A 124 -4.14 -8.15 -5.13
N SER A 125 -5.00 -9.05 -5.61
CA SER A 125 -5.27 -10.36 -4.98
C SER A 125 -4.97 -11.53 -5.92
N TYR A 126 -4.17 -11.29 -6.97
CA TYR A 126 -3.93 -12.26 -8.04
C TYR A 126 -3.09 -13.45 -7.58
N SER A 127 -2.15 -13.21 -6.67
CA SER A 127 -1.29 -14.22 -6.05
C SER A 127 -1.83 -14.72 -4.71
N TYR A 128 -3.10 -14.44 -4.40
CA TYR A 128 -3.71 -14.89 -3.16
C TYR A 128 -3.81 -16.42 -3.13
N ASP A 129 -3.34 -17.04 -2.04
CA ASP A 129 -3.45 -18.46 -1.78
C ASP A 129 -3.97 -18.68 -0.35
N GLN A 130 -5.09 -19.38 -0.23
CA GLN A 130 -5.72 -19.68 1.06
C GLN A 130 -4.80 -20.46 2.01
N LYS A 131 -3.81 -21.20 1.51
CA LYS A 131 -2.84 -21.90 2.37
C LYS A 131 -1.99 -20.94 3.21
N ASP A 132 -1.87 -19.69 2.76
CA ASP A 132 -1.05 -18.66 3.41
C ASP A 132 -1.84 -17.87 4.47
N ASP A 133 -3.13 -18.18 4.66
CA ASP A 133 -3.96 -17.52 5.66
C ASP A 133 -3.48 -17.84 7.08
N ALA A 134 -3.18 -16.79 7.85
CA ALA A 134 -2.95 -16.90 9.29
C ALA A 134 -4.27 -16.93 10.06
N LEU A 135 -5.28 -16.19 9.59
CA LEU A 135 -6.59 -16.12 10.23
C LEU A 135 -7.71 -15.79 9.23
N ARG A 136 -8.88 -16.38 9.47
CA ARG A 136 -10.16 -16.00 8.86
C ARG A 136 -11.23 -15.75 9.92
N VAL A 137 -11.92 -14.63 9.80
CA VAL A 137 -13.05 -14.26 10.66
C VAL A 137 -14.22 -13.80 9.81
N ASP A 138 -15.43 -14.21 10.16
CA ASP A 138 -16.63 -13.74 9.51
C ASP A 138 -17.23 -12.61 10.34
N VAL A 139 -17.46 -11.47 9.70
CA VAL A 139 -18.07 -10.29 10.33
C VAL A 139 -19.35 -9.93 9.60
N LYS A 140 -20.22 -9.19 10.29
CA LYS A 140 -21.45 -8.65 9.70
C LYS A 140 -21.20 -7.21 9.22
N PRO A 141 -21.33 -6.93 7.92
CA PRO A 141 -21.26 -5.56 7.41
C PRO A 141 -22.33 -4.69 8.08
N LYS A 142 -21.98 -3.42 8.32
CA LYS A 142 -22.92 -2.40 8.77
C LYS A 142 -23.15 -1.42 7.62
N PRO A 143 -24.41 -1.03 7.35
CA PRO A 143 -24.66 0.02 6.38
C PRO A 143 -24.08 1.34 6.90
N LEU A 144 -23.42 2.08 6.02
CA LEU A 144 -23.03 3.46 6.28
C LEU A 144 -24.26 4.36 6.19
N ALA A 145 -24.28 5.43 6.99
CA ALA A 145 -25.35 6.42 6.96
C ALA A 145 -25.28 7.27 5.67
N GLU A 146 -24.06 7.55 5.21
CA GLU A 146 -23.76 8.30 4.01
C GLU A 146 -22.74 7.51 3.16
N ASN A 147 -22.71 7.75 1.85
CA ASN A 147 -21.73 7.10 0.99
C ASN A 147 -20.43 7.91 0.98
N ASP A 148 -19.30 7.24 1.18
CA ASP A 148 -17.99 7.84 1.03
C ASP A 148 -17.45 7.66 -0.39
N GLU A 149 -16.87 8.73 -0.94
CA GLU A 149 -16.31 8.71 -2.28
C GLU A 149 -14.96 7.97 -2.33
N ALA A 150 -14.16 8.06 -1.27
CA ALA A 150 -12.86 7.40 -1.17
C ALA A 150 -12.89 6.33 -0.10
N LEU A 151 -12.37 5.14 -0.42
CA LEU A 151 -12.18 4.09 0.57
C LEU A 151 -11.29 4.58 1.71
N GLU A 152 -11.67 4.29 2.95
CA GLU A 152 -10.99 4.71 4.17
C GLU A 152 -10.98 3.57 5.19
N PHE A 153 -9.90 3.48 5.97
CA PHE A 153 -9.86 2.64 7.17
C PHE A 153 -9.86 3.51 8.41
N GLU A 154 -10.67 3.16 9.40
CA GLU A 154 -10.81 3.92 10.64
C GLU A 154 -10.71 3.02 11.87
N PHE A 155 -10.36 3.64 13.00
CA PHE A 155 -10.42 3.04 14.32
C PHE A 155 -11.62 3.58 15.08
N GLU A 156 -12.62 2.72 15.29
CA GLU A 156 -13.86 3.07 15.96
C GLU A 156 -14.01 2.38 17.33
N ASN A 157 -14.93 2.89 18.15
CA ASN A 157 -15.28 2.30 19.44
C ASN A 157 -14.04 2.09 20.34
N LEU A 158 -13.14 3.07 20.36
CA LEU A 158 -11.91 3.04 21.13
C LEU A 158 -12.20 2.80 22.61
N LYS A 159 -11.59 1.76 23.16
CA LYS A 159 -11.57 1.42 24.59
C LYS A 159 -10.11 1.25 25.03
N PRO A 160 -9.84 1.23 26.34
CA PRO A 160 -8.47 1.10 26.85
C PRO A 160 -7.68 -0.09 26.29
N THR A 161 -8.36 -1.19 25.96
CA THR A 161 -7.75 -2.46 25.53
C THR A 161 -8.34 -3.05 24.25
N SER A 162 -9.22 -2.32 23.54
CA SER A 162 -9.84 -2.82 22.31
C SER A 162 -10.30 -1.69 21.40
N THR A 163 -10.40 -1.97 20.11
CA THR A 163 -10.96 -1.09 19.09
C THR A 163 -11.67 -1.94 18.04
N ALA A 164 -12.56 -1.33 17.27
CA ALA A 164 -12.95 -1.85 15.97
C ALA A 164 -12.06 -1.20 14.89
N VAL A 165 -11.67 -1.97 13.87
CA VAL A 165 -11.09 -1.44 12.63
C VAL A 165 -12.17 -1.57 11.57
N THR A 166 -12.59 -0.45 10.98
CA THR A 166 -13.67 -0.39 10.00
C THR A 166 -13.15 0.05 8.63
N LEU A 167 -13.92 -0.32 7.60
CA LEU A 167 -13.72 -0.02 6.18
C LEU A 167 -15.05 0.42 5.57
#